data_AF-A0A0J8G7V4-F1
#
_entry.id   AF-A0A0J8G7V4-F1
#
_cell.length_a   1.000
_cell.length_b   1.000
_cell.length_c   1.000
_cell.angle_alpha   90.00
_cell.angle_beta   90.00
_cell.angle_gamma   90.00
#
_symmetry.space_group_name_H-M   'P 1'
#
loop_
_entity.id
_entity.type
_entity.pdbx_description
1 polymer ?
#
loop_
_entity_poly.entity_id
_entity_poly.type
_entity_poly.pdbx_seq_one_letter_code
_entity_poly.pdbx_strand_id
1 'polypeptide(L)'
;MALHDAIALEIHAGALPLHFRAADLKTIGRRVYLSPTDANERYRVGLDFFAANTINTQLANLCEHTGYWARNGQVARYRRVAEGLYELLGLDETQELTAEVEPATEAPLGCHSLSPWEARFAFYLEYEPFQIYDRRRRKVYPAQAAQGLDARLSSYFWPSPGVNFVATEQVLQGFITQARVLSIDLAGNADAVLALFASICQWGGVRLPTQDADAVVANLQRAANRNAQNPAAMNSAWTKLYAMFYPDDFVIYDSRVATALVAIAEAVFDDVELDSFKAQYPNLGLIAGRGGSRPRATRAVWRNAYMSWPAQLDANHLVASIVQALNTRSGLAYSARQLEAVLFMEGY
;
A
#
# COMPACT_ATOMS: atom_id res chain seq x y z
N MET A 1 7.35 9.75 -14.35
CA MET A 1 7.50 8.40 -13.75
C MET A 1 8.94 7.93 -13.99
N ALA A 2 9.55 7.17 -13.07
CA ALA A 2 10.88 6.61 -13.36
C ALA A 2 10.76 5.45 -14.36
N LEU A 3 11.79 5.21 -15.17
CA LEU A 3 11.75 4.16 -16.21
C LEU A 3 11.44 2.77 -15.64
N HIS A 4 11.96 2.43 -14.46
CA HIS A 4 11.70 1.13 -13.82
C HIS A 4 10.23 0.97 -13.39
N ASP A 5 9.59 2.03 -12.89
CA ASP A 5 8.15 2.00 -12.54
C ASP A 5 7.29 1.80 -13.80
N ALA A 6 7.70 2.43 -14.90
CA ALA A 6 7.03 2.33 -16.20
C ALA A 6 7.13 0.91 -16.79
N ILE A 7 8.32 0.31 -16.72
CA ILE A 7 8.58 -1.08 -17.13
C ILE A 7 7.79 -2.05 -16.26
N ALA A 8 7.77 -1.83 -14.93
CA ALA A 8 6.98 -2.65 -14.01
C ALA A 8 5.50 -2.66 -14.43
N LEU A 9 4.92 -1.48 -14.69
CA LEU A 9 3.52 -1.36 -15.10
C LEU A 9 3.20 -2.14 -16.38
N GLU A 10 4.09 -2.08 -17.38
CA GLU A 10 3.90 -2.83 -18.63
C GLU A 10 4.04 -4.34 -18.46
N ILE A 11 4.95 -4.81 -17.62
CA ILE A 11 5.10 -6.24 -17.34
C ILE A 11 3.86 -6.78 -16.62
N HIS A 12 3.35 -6.05 -15.62
CA HIS A 12 2.11 -6.41 -14.94
C HIS A 12 0.89 -6.40 -15.86
N ALA A 13 0.87 -5.50 -16.84
CA ALA A 13 -0.20 -5.44 -17.84
C ALA A 13 -0.04 -6.48 -18.98
N GLY A 14 1.00 -7.31 -18.96
CA GLY A 14 1.30 -8.28 -20.00
C GLY A 14 1.78 -7.66 -21.33
N ALA A 15 2.10 -6.37 -21.34
CA ALA A 15 2.54 -5.63 -22.52
C ALA A 15 4.05 -5.73 -22.79
N LEU A 16 4.82 -6.18 -21.80
CA LEU A 16 6.25 -6.44 -21.91
C LEU A 16 6.57 -7.79 -21.23
N PRO A 17 7.43 -8.64 -21.80
CA PRO A 17 7.83 -9.90 -21.15
C PRO A 17 8.68 -9.64 -19.89
N LEU A 18 8.67 -10.61 -18.97
CA LEU A 18 9.47 -10.60 -17.73
C LEU A 18 10.97 -10.39 -18.01
N HIS A 19 11.48 -11.13 -19.01
CA HIS A 19 12.81 -10.93 -19.56
C HIS A 19 12.70 -10.07 -20.82
N PHE A 20 13.33 -8.91 -20.80
CA PHE A 20 13.23 -7.94 -21.89
C PHE A 20 14.60 -7.36 -22.25
N ARG A 21 14.69 -6.85 -23.47
CA ARG A 21 15.84 -6.13 -24.01
C ARG A 21 15.52 -4.66 -24.11
N ALA A 22 16.55 -3.80 -24.11
CA ALA A 22 16.38 -2.38 -24.41
C ALA A 22 15.68 -2.13 -25.76
N ALA A 23 15.86 -3.03 -26.74
CA ALA A 23 15.22 -2.96 -28.04
C ALA A 23 13.68 -3.13 -27.97
N ASP A 24 13.17 -3.91 -27.01
CA ASP A 24 11.73 -4.16 -26.85
C ASP A 24 10.98 -2.91 -26.37
N LEU A 25 11.70 -2.00 -25.69
CA LEU A 25 11.22 -0.70 -25.27
C LEU A 25 11.35 0.38 -26.36
N LYS A 26 12.05 0.07 -27.46
CA LYS A 26 12.39 1.00 -28.54
C LYS A 26 11.80 0.58 -29.90
N THR A 27 10.67 -0.12 -29.90
CA THR A 27 10.03 -0.55 -31.14
C THR A 27 9.43 0.64 -31.90
N ILE A 28 9.23 0.48 -33.21
CA ILE A 28 8.62 1.52 -34.06
C ILE A 28 7.24 1.92 -33.53
N GLY A 29 6.45 0.96 -33.03
CA GLY A 29 5.13 1.22 -32.46
C GLY A 29 5.14 2.01 -31.15
N ARG A 30 6.29 2.07 -30.46
CA ARG A 30 6.47 2.88 -29.23
C ARG A 30 7.02 4.27 -29.52
N ARG A 31 7.49 4.52 -30.74
CA ARG A 31 8.15 5.77 -31.12
C ARG A 31 7.14 6.92 -31.18
N VAL A 32 7.48 8.02 -30.52
CA VAL A 32 6.72 9.26 -30.56
C VAL A 32 7.63 10.45 -30.84
N TYR A 33 7.06 11.45 -31.50
CA TYR A 33 7.65 12.77 -31.68
C TYR A 33 6.80 13.75 -30.87
N LEU A 34 7.41 14.41 -29.87
CA LEU A 34 6.69 15.34 -29.00
C LEU A 34 6.30 16.65 -29.71
N SER A 35 6.92 16.94 -30.86
CA SER A 35 6.57 18.05 -31.76
C SER A 35 6.98 17.69 -33.20
N PRO A 36 6.29 18.22 -34.24
CA PRO A 36 6.69 18.06 -35.64
C PRO A 36 8.11 18.56 -35.95
N THR A 37 8.66 19.44 -35.10
CA THR A 37 9.99 20.03 -35.25
C THR A 37 11.04 19.42 -34.31
N ASP A 38 10.64 18.52 -33.41
CA ASP A 38 11.56 17.91 -32.45
C ASP A 38 12.23 16.69 -33.08
N ALA A 39 13.53 16.81 -33.32
CA ALA A 39 14.36 15.72 -33.84
C ALA A 39 14.65 14.64 -32.78
N ASN A 40 14.26 14.86 -31.51
CA ASN A 40 14.55 13.93 -30.43
C ASN A 40 13.51 12.81 -30.36
N GLU A 41 13.87 11.69 -30.97
CA GLU A 41 13.12 10.44 -30.89
C GLU A 41 12.93 9.99 -29.43
N ARG A 42 11.66 9.82 -29.02
CA ARG A 42 11.29 9.25 -27.72
C ARG A 42 10.44 8.01 -27.89
N TYR A 43 10.37 7.22 -26.83
CA TYR A 43 9.65 5.96 -26.80
C TYR A 43 8.69 5.94 -25.62
N ARG A 44 7.44 5.55 -25.89
CA ARG A 44 6.44 5.33 -24.86
C ARG A 44 6.74 4.03 -24.11
N VAL A 45 6.89 4.16 -22.80
CA VAL A 45 6.97 3.05 -21.86
C VAL A 45 5.99 3.34 -20.72
N GLY A 46 5.01 2.48 -20.53
CA GLY A 46 3.85 2.68 -19.66
C GLY A 46 3.05 3.91 -20.08
N LEU A 47 3.01 4.87 -19.15
CA LEU A 47 2.31 6.15 -19.31
C LEU A 47 3.25 7.32 -19.60
N ASP A 48 4.55 7.07 -19.81
CA ASP A 48 5.57 8.13 -19.92
C ASP A 48 6.47 7.94 -21.16
N PHE A 49 7.28 8.96 -21.48
CA PHE A 49 8.08 9.04 -22.71
C PHE A 49 9.57 9.20 -22.43
N PHE A 50 10.37 8.23 -22.85
CA PHE A 50 11.79 8.14 -22.55
C PHE A 50 12.66 8.31 -23.79
N ALA A 51 13.80 8.99 -23.64
CA ALA A 51 14.79 9.08 -24.71
C ALA A 51 15.51 7.73 -24.90
N ALA A 52 15.97 7.46 -26.12
CA ALA A 52 16.74 6.24 -26.44
C ALA A 52 17.96 6.07 -25.52
N ASN A 53 18.67 7.16 -25.22
CA ASN A 53 19.84 7.12 -24.35
C ASN A 53 19.47 6.69 -22.93
N THR A 54 18.31 7.13 -22.44
CA THR A 54 17.87 6.87 -21.07
C THR A 54 17.57 5.39 -20.93
N ILE A 55 16.87 4.82 -21.91
CA ILE A 55 16.58 3.38 -21.95
C ILE A 55 17.88 2.56 -22.01
N ASN A 56 18.83 2.94 -22.87
CA ASN A 56 20.08 2.19 -23.02
C ASN A 56 20.96 2.25 -21.76
N THR A 57 21.04 3.43 -21.12
CA THR A 57 22.00 3.67 -20.03
C THR A 57 21.46 3.25 -18.67
N GLN A 58 20.18 3.49 -18.37
CA GLN A 58 19.62 3.19 -17.05
C GLN A 58 19.56 1.69 -16.75
N LEU A 59 19.24 0.85 -17.75
CA LEU A 59 19.22 -0.61 -17.59
C LEU A 59 20.60 -1.14 -17.17
N ALA A 60 21.65 -0.69 -17.85
CA ALA A 60 23.02 -1.09 -17.54
C ALA A 60 23.52 -0.48 -16.22
N ASN A 61 23.24 0.80 -15.96
CA ASN A 61 23.78 1.52 -14.80
C ASN A 61 23.14 1.12 -13.47
N LEU A 62 21.87 0.71 -13.48
CA LEU A 62 21.13 0.23 -12.31
C LEU A 62 21.08 -1.30 -12.24
N CYS A 63 21.93 -2.01 -12.98
CA CYS A 63 22.04 -3.46 -12.90
C CYS A 63 22.74 -3.91 -11.61
N GLU A 64 22.25 -4.95 -10.95
CA GLU A 64 22.93 -5.59 -9.83
C GLU A 64 24.34 -6.04 -10.21
N HIS A 65 25.28 -5.89 -9.28
CA HIS A 65 26.68 -6.32 -9.35
C HIS A 65 27.55 -5.72 -10.48
N THR A 66 26.98 -5.24 -11.59
CA THR A 66 27.72 -4.73 -12.75
C THR A 66 27.47 -3.24 -13.03
N GLY A 67 26.36 -2.67 -12.53
CA GLY A 67 25.96 -1.30 -12.81
C GLY A 67 26.85 -0.24 -12.16
N TYR A 68 27.18 0.82 -12.90
CA TYR A 68 27.99 1.93 -12.39
C TYR A 68 27.29 2.69 -11.26
N TRP A 69 25.99 2.97 -11.38
CA TRP A 69 25.24 3.67 -10.34
C TRP A 69 24.91 2.76 -9.16
N ALA A 70 24.68 1.47 -9.39
CA ALA A 70 24.54 0.48 -8.33
C ALA A 70 25.80 0.39 -7.45
N ARG A 71 26.99 0.39 -8.08
CA ARG A 71 28.28 0.41 -7.35
C ARG A 71 28.53 1.71 -6.59
N ASN A 72 27.93 2.81 -7.01
CA ASN A 72 28.01 4.12 -6.35
C ASN A 72 26.87 4.35 -5.33
N GLY A 73 26.26 3.27 -4.81
CA GLY A 73 25.31 3.33 -3.70
C GLY A 73 23.85 3.58 -4.09
N GLN A 74 23.50 3.61 -5.38
CA GLN A 74 22.10 3.61 -5.80
C GLN A 74 21.53 2.18 -5.74
N VAL A 75 20.23 2.07 -5.43
CA VAL A 75 19.55 0.77 -5.38
C VAL A 75 19.49 0.16 -6.77
N ALA A 76 20.01 -1.06 -6.92
CA ALA A 76 19.89 -1.84 -8.15
C ALA A 76 18.41 -2.08 -8.50
N ARG A 77 18.07 -1.95 -9.78
CA ARG A 77 16.72 -2.11 -10.31
C ARG A 77 16.62 -3.24 -11.32
N TYR A 78 17.72 -3.73 -11.87
CA TYR A 78 17.69 -4.75 -12.92
C TYR A 78 18.71 -5.85 -12.64
N ARG A 79 18.41 -7.07 -13.09
CA ARG A 79 19.34 -8.19 -13.19
C ARG A 79 19.66 -8.45 -14.64
N ARG A 80 20.94 -8.67 -14.94
CA ARG A 80 21.37 -9.06 -16.28
C ARG A 80 21.39 -10.59 -16.38
N VAL A 81 20.41 -11.15 -17.08
CA VAL A 81 20.25 -12.60 -17.26
C VAL A 81 21.16 -13.11 -18.37
N ALA A 82 21.34 -12.33 -19.43
CA ALA A 82 22.27 -12.60 -20.52
C ALA A 82 22.73 -11.27 -21.16
N GLU A 83 23.60 -11.33 -22.16
CA GLU A 83 24.05 -10.12 -22.86
C GLU A 83 22.87 -9.36 -23.48
N GLY A 84 22.67 -8.13 -22.98
CA GLY A 84 21.58 -7.25 -23.40
C GLY A 84 20.18 -7.69 -23.00
N LEU A 85 20.05 -8.74 -22.17
CA LEU A 85 18.78 -9.25 -21.65
C LEU A 85 18.70 -8.96 -20.15
N TYR A 86 17.61 -8.28 -19.77
CA TYR A 86 17.39 -7.78 -18.42
C TYR A 86 16.10 -8.36 -17.84
N GLU A 87 16.12 -8.50 -16.53
CA GLU A 87 14.98 -8.78 -15.67
C GLU A 87 14.87 -7.58 -14.71
N LEU A 88 13.67 -7.07 -14.46
CA LEU A 88 13.50 -5.98 -13.50
C LEU A 88 13.43 -6.60 -12.09
N LEU A 89 14.34 -6.19 -11.22
CA LEU A 89 14.42 -6.65 -9.84
C LEU A 89 13.20 -6.18 -9.07
N GLY A 90 12.62 -7.09 -8.30
CA GLY A 90 11.36 -6.87 -7.60
C GLY A 90 10.11 -7.15 -8.45
N LEU A 91 10.24 -7.72 -9.65
CA LEU A 91 9.14 -8.39 -10.35
C LEU A 91 8.91 -9.82 -9.86
N ASP A 92 9.99 -10.54 -9.56
CA ASP A 92 9.96 -11.97 -9.24
C ASP A 92 9.74 -12.33 -7.77
N GLU A 93 9.44 -11.36 -6.90
CA GLU A 93 8.76 -11.69 -5.65
C GLU A 93 7.28 -12.10 -5.89
N THR A 94 6.81 -12.06 -7.14
CA THR A 94 5.51 -12.60 -7.56
C THR A 94 5.57 -14.04 -8.11
N GLN A 95 6.76 -14.56 -8.49
CA GLN A 95 6.89 -15.95 -8.99
C GLN A 95 7.42 -16.95 -7.94
N GLU A 96 8.24 -16.53 -6.97
CA GLU A 96 8.57 -17.39 -5.81
C GLU A 96 7.37 -17.68 -4.89
N LEU A 97 6.25 -16.94 -5.04
CA LEU A 97 4.98 -17.18 -4.34
C LEU A 97 4.21 -18.43 -4.82
N THR A 98 4.72 -19.18 -5.80
CA THR A 98 4.10 -20.45 -6.23
C THR A 98 4.61 -21.68 -5.46
N ALA A 99 5.69 -21.56 -4.68
CA ALA A 99 6.29 -22.72 -4.00
C ALA A 99 5.87 -22.91 -2.54
N GLU A 100 5.30 -21.89 -1.89
CA GLU A 100 4.83 -22.01 -0.50
C GLU A 100 3.40 -21.46 -0.41
N VAL A 101 2.45 -22.28 -0.89
CA VAL A 101 1.07 -22.21 -0.40
C VAL A 101 1.16 -22.54 1.08
N GLU A 102 1.08 -21.52 1.95
CA GLU A 102 0.74 -21.78 3.35
C GLU A 102 -0.54 -22.64 3.32
N PRO A 103 -0.54 -23.79 4.00
CA PRO A 103 -1.69 -24.68 3.98
C PRO A 103 -2.92 -23.87 4.34
N ALA A 104 -4.00 -24.03 3.58
CA ALA A 104 -5.26 -23.36 3.83
C ALA A 104 -5.60 -23.52 5.32
N THR A 105 -5.41 -22.43 6.09
CA THR A 105 -5.87 -22.39 7.46
C THR A 105 -7.37 -22.60 7.39
N GLU A 106 -7.84 -23.73 7.91
CA GLU A 106 -9.26 -23.97 8.09
C GLU A 106 -9.84 -22.75 8.80
N ALA A 107 -10.97 -22.26 8.29
CA ALA A 107 -11.61 -21.07 8.83
C ALA A 107 -11.79 -21.23 10.36
N PRO A 108 -11.56 -20.17 11.14
CA PRO A 108 -11.64 -20.22 12.59
C PRO A 108 -12.97 -20.84 13.04
N LEU A 109 -12.93 -21.95 13.79
CA LEU A 109 -14.12 -22.69 14.23
C LEU A 109 -15.13 -21.72 14.90
N GLY A 110 -16.29 -21.54 14.26
CA GLY A 110 -17.41 -20.75 14.80
C GLY A 110 -17.66 -19.38 14.14
N CYS A 111 -16.81 -18.90 13.24
CA CYS A 111 -16.99 -17.56 12.65
C CYS A 111 -18.12 -17.49 11.59
N HIS A 112 -18.45 -18.59 10.90
CA HIS A 112 -19.39 -18.57 9.77
C HIS A 112 -20.82 -18.15 10.13
N SER A 113 -21.23 -18.32 11.39
CA SER A 113 -22.56 -17.90 11.85
C SER A 113 -22.67 -16.41 12.19
N LEU A 114 -21.54 -15.69 12.24
CA LEU A 114 -21.53 -14.30 12.69
C LEU A 114 -22.05 -13.36 11.61
N SER A 115 -22.91 -12.45 12.05
CA SER A 115 -23.48 -11.35 11.28
C SER A 115 -23.35 -10.06 12.08
N PRO A 116 -23.06 -8.90 11.44
CA PRO A 116 -22.77 -8.77 10.02
C PRO A 116 -21.41 -9.40 9.65
N TRP A 117 -21.08 -9.49 8.37
CA TRP A 117 -19.85 -10.16 7.89
C TRP A 117 -18.56 -9.60 8.51
N GLU A 118 -18.54 -8.31 8.85
CA GLU A 118 -17.41 -7.64 9.49
C GLU A 118 -17.18 -8.14 10.94
N ALA A 119 -18.19 -8.77 11.55
CA ALA A 119 -18.01 -9.48 12.82
C ALA A 119 -17.10 -10.71 12.71
N ARG A 120 -16.93 -11.26 11.50
CA ARG A 120 -15.97 -12.35 11.25
C ARG A 120 -14.53 -11.86 11.24
N PHE A 121 -14.27 -10.65 10.74
CA PHE A 121 -12.96 -10.01 10.86
C PHE A 121 -12.64 -9.73 12.33
N ALA A 122 -13.60 -9.20 13.09
CA ALA A 122 -13.44 -8.99 14.52
C ALA A 122 -13.10 -10.31 15.24
N PHE A 123 -13.83 -11.40 14.93
CA PHE A 123 -13.54 -12.73 15.45
C PHE A 123 -12.12 -13.20 15.08
N TYR A 124 -11.71 -13.08 13.82
CA TYR A 124 -10.35 -13.43 13.39
C TYR A 124 -9.29 -12.70 14.22
N LEU A 125 -9.44 -11.38 14.40
CA LEU A 125 -8.47 -10.56 15.13
C LEU A 125 -8.44 -10.88 16.63
N GLU A 126 -9.56 -11.34 17.20
CA GLU A 126 -9.66 -11.78 18.60
C GLU A 126 -9.02 -13.16 18.83
N TYR A 127 -9.28 -14.11 17.93
CA TYR A 127 -9.01 -15.52 18.20
C TYR A 127 -7.82 -16.11 17.45
N GLU A 128 -7.48 -15.62 16.26
CA GLU A 128 -6.36 -16.19 15.54
C GLU A 128 -5.03 -15.84 16.22
N PRO A 129 -4.07 -16.78 16.31
CA PRO A 129 -2.73 -16.45 16.75
C PRO A 129 -2.00 -15.58 15.71
N PHE A 130 -1.50 -14.42 16.13
CA PHE A 130 -0.73 -13.51 15.30
C PHE A 130 0.77 -13.71 15.48
N GLN A 131 1.46 -13.94 14.36
CA GLN A 131 2.91 -13.91 14.29
C GLN A 131 3.34 -13.57 12.86
N ILE A 132 4.37 -12.76 12.70
CA ILE A 132 4.95 -12.40 11.40
C ILE A 132 6.40 -12.84 11.31
N TYR A 133 6.87 -13.05 10.09
CA TYR A 133 8.29 -13.13 9.81
C TYR A 133 8.79 -11.77 9.31
N ASP A 134 9.50 -11.03 10.17
CA ASP A 134 10.13 -9.76 9.78
C ASP A 134 11.28 -10.05 8.81
N ARG A 135 10.99 -10.00 7.50
CA ARG A 135 11.96 -10.30 6.44
C ARG A 135 13.22 -9.42 6.51
N ARG A 136 13.10 -8.17 6.96
CA ARG A 136 14.24 -7.25 7.08
C ARG A 136 15.20 -7.72 8.17
N ARG A 137 14.67 -8.30 9.26
CA ARG A 137 15.46 -8.78 10.40
C ARG A 137 15.68 -10.29 10.41
N ARG A 138 15.03 -11.01 9.47
CA ARG A 138 15.06 -12.47 9.34
C ARG A 138 14.69 -13.18 10.63
N LYS A 139 13.64 -12.69 11.29
CA LYS A 139 13.19 -13.23 12.58
C LYS A 139 11.68 -13.22 12.67
N VAL A 140 11.16 -14.28 13.28
CA VAL A 140 9.77 -14.36 13.72
C VAL A 140 9.52 -13.36 14.85
N TYR A 141 8.40 -12.65 14.76
CA TYR A 141 8.01 -11.61 15.71
C TYR A 141 6.47 -11.52 15.80
N PRO A 142 5.87 -11.35 16.99
CA PRO A 142 6.49 -11.48 18.31
C PRO A 142 7.10 -12.88 18.53
N ALA A 143 7.94 -13.05 19.55
CA ALA A 143 8.64 -14.33 19.79
C ALA A 143 7.66 -15.49 20.12
N GLN A 144 6.53 -15.16 20.74
CA GLN A 144 5.40 -16.04 20.95
C GLN A 144 4.20 -15.45 20.22
N ALA A 145 3.36 -16.29 19.61
CA ALA A 145 2.18 -15.80 18.91
C ALA A 145 1.27 -15.00 19.86
N ALA A 146 0.82 -13.84 19.41
CA ALA A 146 -0.08 -12.97 20.18
C ALA A 146 -1.54 -13.27 19.82
N GLN A 147 -2.41 -13.36 20.83
CA GLN A 147 -3.85 -13.59 20.62
C GLN A 147 -4.64 -12.45 21.25
N GLY A 148 -5.70 -12.00 20.58
CA GLY A 148 -6.48 -10.83 20.98
C GLY A 148 -5.86 -9.50 20.55
N LEU A 149 -6.71 -8.48 20.40
CA LEU A 149 -6.31 -7.19 19.86
C LEU A 149 -5.26 -6.48 20.72
N ASP A 150 -5.38 -6.51 22.05
CA ASP A 150 -4.43 -5.89 22.97
C ASP A 150 -3.03 -6.51 22.90
N ALA A 151 -2.94 -7.83 22.75
CA ALA A 151 -1.65 -8.51 22.60
C ALA A 151 -1.02 -8.22 21.23
N ARG A 152 -1.83 -8.13 20.17
CA ARG A 152 -1.40 -7.70 18.83
C ARG A 152 -0.91 -6.25 18.85
N LEU A 153 -1.62 -5.33 19.52
CA LEU A 153 -1.20 -3.95 19.72
C LEU A 153 0.09 -3.83 20.53
N SER A 154 0.24 -4.65 21.56
CA SER A 154 1.48 -4.73 22.35
C SER A 154 2.68 -5.24 21.53
N SER A 155 2.39 -5.95 20.44
CA SER A 155 3.35 -6.41 19.45
C SER A 155 3.51 -5.41 18.29
N TYR A 156 2.88 -4.25 18.30
CA TYR A 156 3.10 -3.28 17.24
C TYR A 156 4.51 -2.69 17.30
N PHE A 157 5.12 -2.50 16.12
CA PHE A 157 6.26 -1.61 16.01
C PHE A 157 6.32 -0.81 14.70
N TRP A 158 6.75 0.45 14.80
CA TRP A 158 7.09 1.28 13.66
C TRP A 158 7.89 2.52 14.09
N PRO A 159 8.96 2.91 13.37
CA PRO A 159 9.56 2.24 12.21
C PRO A 159 10.51 1.09 12.59
N SER A 160 10.74 0.88 13.88
CA SER A 160 11.65 -0.15 14.39
C SER A 160 11.09 -0.78 15.68
N PRO A 161 11.49 -2.01 16.05
CA PRO A 161 11.03 -2.70 17.26
C PRO A 161 11.22 -1.94 18.57
N GLY A 162 12.07 -0.92 18.62
CA GLY A 162 12.22 -0.05 19.79
C GLY A 162 11.10 0.98 19.95
N VAL A 163 10.19 1.10 18.98
CA VAL A 163 9.07 2.06 19.01
C VAL A 163 7.77 1.28 19.00
N ASN A 164 7.08 1.26 20.13
CA ASN A 164 5.82 0.55 20.34
C ASN A 164 4.59 1.37 19.92
N PHE A 165 3.39 0.80 20.07
CA PHE A 165 2.16 1.50 19.71
C PHE A 165 1.94 2.74 20.56
N VAL A 166 2.16 2.69 21.88
CA VAL A 166 1.97 3.84 22.78
C VAL A 166 2.77 5.07 22.32
N ALA A 167 4.05 4.88 22.00
CA ALA A 167 4.89 5.96 21.49
C ALA A 167 4.41 6.48 20.12
N THR A 168 3.93 5.57 19.26
CA THR A 168 3.37 5.93 17.95
C THR A 168 2.08 6.71 18.10
N GLU A 169 1.17 6.25 18.96
CA GLU A 169 -0.11 6.88 19.23
C GLU A 169 0.08 8.30 19.76
N GLN A 170 1.05 8.54 20.64
CA GLN A 170 1.38 9.90 21.10
C GLN A 170 1.75 10.84 19.94
N VAL A 171 2.55 10.36 18.98
CA VAL A 171 2.91 11.14 17.77
C VAL A 171 1.67 11.39 16.92
N LEU A 172 0.85 10.37 16.67
CA LEU A 172 -0.37 10.49 15.88
C LEU A 172 -1.38 11.45 16.52
N GLN A 173 -1.55 11.39 17.85
CA GLN A 173 -2.42 12.31 18.59
C GLN A 173 -1.93 13.76 18.52
N GLY A 174 -0.60 13.96 18.47
CA GLY A 174 -0.02 15.27 18.17
C GLY A 174 -0.46 15.80 16.81
N PHE A 175 -0.34 14.98 15.77
CA PHE A 175 -0.79 15.35 14.42
C PHE A 175 -2.30 15.59 14.34
N ILE A 176 -3.12 14.73 14.95
CA ILE A 176 -4.58 14.87 14.99
C ILE A 176 -5.00 16.15 15.72
N THR A 177 -4.37 16.45 16.86
CA THR A 177 -4.64 17.68 17.62
C THR A 177 -4.32 18.91 16.79
N GLN A 178 -3.17 18.92 16.11
CA GLN A 178 -2.81 20.02 15.22
C GLN A 178 -3.76 20.12 14.02
N ALA A 179 -4.12 18.99 13.39
CA ALA A 179 -5.06 18.96 12.28
C ALA A 179 -6.42 19.54 12.69
N ARG A 180 -6.95 19.21 13.89
CA ARG A 180 -8.20 19.77 14.41
C ARG A 180 -8.16 21.30 14.53
N VAL A 181 -7.04 21.87 14.97
CA VAL A 181 -6.87 23.33 15.05
C VAL A 181 -6.87 23.95 13.65
N LEU A 182 -6.12 23.35 12.71
CA LEU A 182 -6.01 23.86 11.34
C LEU A 182 -7.32 23.72 10.55
N SER A 183 -8.13 22.69 10.85
CA SER A 183 -9.43 22.44 10.21
C SER A 183 -10.47 23.53 10.43
N ILE A 184 -10.29 24.41 11.43
CA ILE A 184 -11.19 25.55 11.68
C ILE A 184 -11.23 26.50 10.48
N ASP A 185 -10.07 26.72 9.84
CA ASP A 185 -9.94 27.49 8.62
C ASP A 185 -8.79 26.92 7.76
N LEU A 186 -9.10 25.90 6.96
CA LEU A 186 -8.09 25.25 6.13
C LEU A 186 -7.46 26.22 5.12
N ALA A 187 -8.26 27.12 4.54
CA ALA A 187 -7.78 28.04 3.51
C ALA A 187 -6.86 29.11 4.11
N GLY A 188 -7.24 29.71 5.24
CA GLY A 188 -6.39 30.66 5.96
C GLY A 188 -5.13 30.04 6.56
N ASN A 189 -5.11 28.71 6.74
CA ASN A 189 -3.97 27.97 7.30
C ASN A 189 -3.21 27.11 6.27
N ALA A 190 -3.34 27.37 4.96
CA ALA A 190 -2.82 26.49 3.91
C ALA A 190 -1.33 26.12 4.09
N ASP A 191 -0.46 27.08 4.39
CA ASP A 191 0.97 26.83 4.61
C ASP A 191 1.23 25.93 5.83
N ALA A 192 0.48 26.14 6.93
CA ALA A 192 0.59 25.33 8.12
C ALA A 192 0.04 23.90 7.91
N VAL A 193 -0.99 23.75 7.08
CA VAL A 193 -1.50 22.45 6.62
C VAL A 193 -0.44 21.72 5.80
N LEU A 194 0.25 22.40 4.87
CA LEU A 194 1.35 21.82 4.11
C LEU A 194 2.52 21.40 5.01
N ALA A 195 2.88 22.22 6.00
CA ALA A 195 3.94 21.91 6.96
C ALA A 195 3.59 20.68 7.82
N LEU A 196 2.34 20.55 8.27
CA LEU A 196 1.85 19.36 8.96
C LEU A 196 1.90 18.14 8.02
N PHE A 197 1.48 18.28 6.77
CA PHE A 197 1.55 17.21 5.78
C PHE A 197 2.99 16.72 5.57
N ALA A 198 3.96 17.63 5.47
CA ALA A 198 5.37 17.30 5.38
C ALA A 198 5.87 16.49 6.60
N SER A 199 5.43 16.87 7.81
CA SER A 199 5.77 16.17 9.06
C SER A 199 5.17 14.77 9.11
N ILE A 200 3.92 14.61 8.69
CA ILE A 200 3.25 13.30 8.56
C ILE A 200 3.97 12.42 7.53
N CYS A 201 4.35 12.97 6.38
CA CYS A 201 5.14 12.28 5.36
C CYS A 201 6.49 11.79 5.91
N GLN A 202 7.18 12.63 6.67
CA GLN A 202 8.46 12.30 7.29
C GLN A 202 8.31 11.14 8.29
N TRP A 203 7.32 11.19 9.19
CA TRP A 203 7.02 10.09 10.11
C TRP A 203 6.66 8.79 9.37
N GLY A 204 5.85 8.91 8.31
CA GLY A 204 5.42 7.77 7.49
C GLY A 204 6.50 7.21 6.56
N GLY A 205 7.67 7.84 6.47
CA GLY A 205 8.75 7.43 5.56
C GLY A 205 8.37 7.55 4.08
N VAL A 206 7.50 8.49 3.72
CA VAL A 206 7.00 8.70 2.35
C VAL A 206 7.38 10.08 1.83
N ARG A 207 7.51 10.21 0.51
CA ARG A 207 7.81 11.50 -0.13
C ARG A 207 6.57 12.39 -0.11
N LEU A 208 6.77 13.66 0.23
CA LEU A 208 5.73 14.70 0.08
C LEU A 208 5.39 14.87 -1.42
N PRO A 209 4.12 14.68 -1.84
CA PRO A 209 3.75 14.63 -3.25
C PRO A 209 3.65 16.00 -3.91
N THR A 210 3.50 17.09 -3.16
CA THR A 210 3.37 18.46 -3.68
C THR A 210 3.94 19.49 -2.70
N GLN A 211 4.37 20.64 -3.20
CA GLN A 211 4.76 21.82 -2.41
C GLN A 211 3.71 22.94 -2.48
N ASP A 212 2.59 22.68 -3.16
CA ASP A 212 1.49 23.63 -3.32
C ASP A 212 0.51 23.45 -2.16
N ALA A 213 0.46 24.45 -1.27
CA ALA A 213 -0.37 24.46 -0.07
C ALA A 213 -1.87 24.46 -0.40
N ASP A 214 -2.28 25.24 -1.39
CA ASP A 214 -3.69 25.32 -1.82
C ASP A 214 -4.15 23.99 -2.41
N ALA A 215 -3.27 23.28 -3.14
CA ALA A 215 -3.57 21.94 -3.62
C ALA A 215 -3.77 20.92 -2.48
N VAL A 216 -3.06 21.06 -1.35
CA VAL A 216 -3.29 20.21 -0.17
C VAL A 216 -4.65 20.48 0.44
N VAL A 217 -5.00 21.77 0.63
CA VAL A 217 -6.30 22.19 1.17
C VAL A 217 -7.45 21.72 0.27
N ALA A 218 -7.34 21.91 -1.05
CA ALA A 218 -8.34 21.45 -2.00
C ALA A 218 -8.53 19.93 -1.94
N ASN A 219 -7.47 19.16 -1.74
CA ASN A 219 -7.56 17.71 -1.58
C ASN A 219 -8.20 17.29 -0.25
N LEU A 220 -7.93 18.01 0.85
CA LEU A 220 -8.62 17.79 2.13
C LEU A 220 -10.13 18.04 2.01
N GLN A 221 -10.53 19.08 1.29
CA GLN A 221 -11.94 19.38 1.02
C GLN A 221 -12.60 18.30 0.15
N ARG A 222 -11.92 17.81 -0.89
CA ARG A 222 -12.40 16.67 -1.69
C ARG A 222 -12.57 15.42 -0.84
N ALA A 223 -11.61 15.14 0.05
CA ALA A 223 -11.67 13.99 0.94
C ALA A 223 -12.86 14.09 1.91
N ALA A 224 -13.11 15.27 2.50
CA ALA A 224 -14.26 15.51 3.37
C ALA A 224 -15.60 15.19 2.69
N ASN A 225 -15.71 15.51 1.40
CA ASN A 225 -16.92 15.29 0.61
C ASN A 225 -17.19 13.81 0.29
N ARG A 226 -16.19 12.93 0.42
CA ARG A 226 -16.30 11.47 0.16
C ARG A 226 -16.95 11.12 -1.18
N ASN A 227 -16.78 12.00 -2.16
CA ASN A 227 -17.47 11.91 -3.44
C ASN A 227 -16.63 11.08 -4.42
N ALA A 228 -17.18 9.96 -4.90
CA ALA A 228 -16.49 9.08 -5.84
C ALA A 228 -16.29 9.73 -7.23
N GLN A 229 -17.18 10.62 -7.64
CA GLN A 229 -17.14 11.36 -8.90
C GLN A 229 -16.19 12.56 -8.87
N ASN A 230 -15.81 13.04 -7.68
CA ASN A 230 -14.79 14.07 -7.48
C ASN A 230 -13.69 13.55 -6.55
N PRO A 231 -12.83 12.64 -7.02
CA PRO A 231 -11.89 11.93 -6.18
C PRO A 231 -10.82 12.85 -5.59
N ALA A 232 -10.47 12.60 -4.33
CA ALA A 232 -9.28 13.17 -3.72
C ALA A 232 -8.02 12.44 -4.25
N ALA A 233 -6.87 13.11 -4.18
CA ALA A 233 -5.61 12.51 -4.58
C ALA A 233 -5.27 11.30 -3.70
N MET A 234 -4.70 10.26 -4.31
CA MET A 234 -4.49 8.98 -3.63
C MET A 234 -3.08 8.47 -3.80
N ASN A 235 -2.44 8.19 -2.67
CA ASN A 235 -1.25 7.36 -2.47
C ASN A 235 -1.00 7.26 -0.94
N SER A 236 0.02 6.52 -0.52
CA SER A 236 0.33 6.33 0.91
C SER A 236 0.59 7.64 1.69
N ALA A 237 0.96 8.75 1.04
CA ALA A 237 1.09 10.05 1.71
C ALA A 237 -0.29 10.67 1.96
N TRP A 238 -1.14 10.74 0.93
CA TRP A 238 -2.47 11.32 1.04
C TRP A 238 -3.37 10.59 2.03
N THR A 239 -3.33 9.25 2.06
CA THR A 239 -4.15 8.48 3.03
C THR A 239 -3.75 8.77 4.47
N LYS A 240 -2.45 9.00 4.74
CA LYS A 240 -1.94 9.44 6.05
C LYS A 240 -2.47 10.82 6.41
N LEU A 241 -2.47 11.76 5.48
CA LEU A 241 -3.01 13.10 5.72
C LEU A 241 -4.50 13.02 6.09
N TYR A 242 -5.30 12.29 5.30
CA TYR A 242 -6.73 12.16 5.55
C TYR A 242 -7.02 11.49 6.89
N ALA A 243 -6.25 10.47 7.25
CA ALA A 243 -6.34 9.80 8.54
C ALA A 243 -5.99 10.68 9.75
N MET A 244 -5.22 11.77 9.58
CA MET A 244 -4.98 12.72 10.68
C MET A 244 -6.05 13.81 10.77
N PHE A 245 -6.56 14.27 9.62
CA PHE A 245 -7.62 15.29 9.57
C PHE A 245 -9.01 14.75 9.88
N TYR A 246 -9.26 13.47 9.54
CA TYR A 246 -10.53 12.78 9.69
C TYR A 246 -10.31 11.39 10.33
N PRO A 247 -9.80 11.33 11.58
CA PRO A 247 -9.26 10.09 12.17
C PRO A 247 -10.26 8.97 12.40
N ASP A 248 -11.54 9.33 12.53
CA ASP A 248 -12.65 8.40 12.72
C ASP A 248 -13.25 7.92 11.38
N ASP A 249 -12.87 8.56 10.28
CA ASP A 249 -13.47 8.35 8.96
C ASP A 249 -12.51 7.76 7.93
N PHE A 250 -11.20 7.96 8.10
CA PHE A 250 -10.20 7.59 7.11
C PHE A 250 -9.12 6.68 7.68
N VAL A 251 -8.94 5.50 7.08
CA VAL A 251 -7.81 4.60 7.33
C VAL A 251 -6.61 4.98 6.44
N ILE A 252 -5.39 4.78 6.94
CA ILE A 252 -4.14 4.77 6.19
C ILE A 252 -4.15 3.50 5.33
N TYR A 253 -4.85 3.57 4.20
CA TYR A 253 -4.98 2.46 3.27
C TYR A 253 -3.72 2.32 2.42
N ASP A 254 -2.66 1.78 3.03
CA ASP A 254 -1.43 1.42 2.33
C ASP A 254 -1.38 -0.08 2.03
N SER A 255 -0.27 -0.53 1.44
CA SER A 255 -0.12 -1.93 1.03
C SER A 255 -0.29 -2.93 2.17
N ARG A 256 0.11 -2.59 3.40
CA ARG A 256 0.02 -3.54 4.52
C ARG A 256 -1.43 -3.71 4.96
N VAL A 257 -2.12 -2.59 5.15
CA VAL A 257 -3.53 -2.59 5.51
C VAL A 257 -4.37 -3.25 4.41
N ALA A 258 -4.09 -2.98 3.14
CA ALA A 258 -4.77 -3.63 2.01
C ALA A 258 -4.55 -5.14 1.98
N THR A 259 -3.31 -5.60 2.12
CA THR A 259 -2.99 -7.04 2.20
C THR A 259 -3.70 -7.70 3.37
N ALA A 260 -3.69 -7.08 4.56
CA ALA A 260 -4.33 -7.63 5.75
C ALA A 260 -5.84 -7.80 5.57
N LEU A 261 -6.53 -6.78 5.06
CA LEU A 261 -7.99 -6.85 4.84
C LEU A 261 -8.35 -7.97 3.86
N VAL A 262 -7.60 -8.09 2.76
CA VAL A 262 -7.81 -9.14 1.76
C VAL A 262 -7.52 -10.53 2.34
N ALA A 263 -6.40 -10.70 3.04
CA ALA A 263 -6.01 -11.98 3.62
C ALA A 263 -7.01 -12.46 4.69
N ILE A 264 -7.49 -11.55 5.54
CA ILE A 264 -8.50 -11.87 6.54
C ILE A 264 -9.82 -12.25 5.85
N ALA A 265 -10.24 -11.52 4.81
CA ALA A 265 -11.44 -11.87 4.04
C ALA A 265 -11.35 -13.31 3.50
N GLU A 266 -10.22 -13.67 2.89
CA GLU A 266 -10.01 -15.01 2.35
C GLU A 266 -9.96 -16.11 3.42
N ALA A 267 -9.55 -15.77 4.64
CA ALA A 267 -9.49 -16.70 5.77
C ALA A 267 -10.86 -16.94 6.44
N VAL A 268 -11.77 -15.96 6.41
CA VAL A 268 -13.04 -16.02 7.16
C VAL A 268 -14.29 -16.29 6.31
N PHE A 269 -14.14 -16.30 4.99
CA PHE A 269 -15.20 -16.61 4.03
C PHE A 269 -14.81 -17.81 3.18
N ASP A 270 -15.79 -18.64 2.80
CA ASP A 270 -15.64 -19.59 1.70
C ASP A 270 -15.69 -18.88 0.33
N ASP A 271 -15.58 -19.61 -0.79
CA ASP A 271 -15.59 -19.00 -2.13
C ASP A 271 -16.87 -18.23 -2.46
N VAL A 272 -18.03 -18.78 -2.09
CA VAL A 272 -19.35 -18.19 -2.41
C VAL A 272 -19.61 -16.95 -1.54
N GLU A 273 -19.27 -17.05 -0.26
CA GLU A 273 -19.33 -15.93 0.68
C GLU A 273 -18.35 -14.84 0.28
N LEU A 274 -17.14 -15.20 -0.17
CA LEU A 274 -16.12 -14.24 -0.59
C LEU A 274 -16.54 -13.46 -1.83
N ASP A 275 -17.16 -14.12 -2.82
CA ASP A 275 -17.72 -13.42 -3.99
C ASP A 275 -18.82 -12.43 -3.59
N SER A 276 -19.64 -12.81 -2.61
CA SER A 276 -20.69 -11.94 -2.08
C SER A 276 -20.10 -10.76 -1.27
N PHE A 277 -19.04 -10.99 -0.50
CA PHE A 277 -18.27 -9.96 0.20
C PHE A 277 -17.63 -8.98 -0.79
N LYS A 278 -17.05 -9.48 -1.89
CA LYS A 278 -16.53 -8.65 -2.98
C LYS A 278 -17.61 -7.85 -3.68
N ALA A 279 -18.86 -8.33 -3.74
CA ALA A 279 -19.97 -7.53 -4.25
C ALA A 279 -20.35 -6.38 -3.29
N GLN A 280 -20.23 -6.58 -1.97
CA GLN A 280 -20.45 -5.54 -0.95
C GLN A 280 -19.32 -4.50 -0.92
N TYR A 281 -18.08 -4.92 -1.15
CA TYR A 281 -16.88 -4.06 -1.19
C TYR A 281 -16.16 -4.15 -2.55
N PRO A 282 -16.78 -3.65 -3.64
CA PRO A 282 -16.37 -3.94 -5.01
C PRO A 282 -15.03 -3.33 -5.43
N ASN A 283 -14.53 -2.34 -4.70
CA ASN A 283 -13.28 -1.66 -5.02
C ASN A 283 -12.13 -2.08 -4.08
N LEU A 284 -12.41 -2.88 -3.04
CA LEU A 284 -11.37 -3.43 -2.19
C LEU A 284 -10.41 -4.31 -3.02
N GLY A 285 -9.14 -4.31 -2.65
CA GLY A 285 -8.15 -5.09 -3.37
C GLY A 285 -6.73 -4.85 -2.92
N LEU A 286 -5.78 -5.42 -3.67
CA LEU A 286 -4.37 -5.40 -3.32
C LEU A 286 -3.70 -4.10 -3.75
N ILE A 287 -2.74 -3.66 -2.97
CA ILE A 287 -1.82 -2.58 -3.32
C ILE A 287 -0.41 -3.17 -3.29
N ALA A 288 0.28 -3.19 -4.43
CA ALA A 288 1.66 -3.65 -4.49
C ALA A 288 2.55 -2.81 -3.57
N GLY A 289 3.24 -3.46 -2.64
CA GLY A 289 4.18 -2.80 -1.73
C GLY A 289 5.44 -2.33 -2.44
N ARG A 290 6.08 -1.27 -1.93
CA ARG A 290 7.45 -0.92 -2.35
C ARG A 290 8.43 -1.94 -1.76
N GLY A 291 9.07 -2.72 -2.62
CA GLY A 291 10.05 -3.74 -2.25
C GLY A 291 9.47 -5.14 -1.99
N GLY A 292 8.44 -5.51 -2.78
CA GLY A 292 7.90 -6.85 -3.11
C GLY A 292 7.78 -7.93 -2.03
N SER A 293 7.96 -7.58 -0.76
CA SER A 293 8.02 -8.55 0.33
C SER A 293 6.66 -9.03 0.84
N ARG A 294 5.54 -8.67 0.17
CA ARG A 294 4.29 -8.37 0.92
C ARG A 294 2.93 -8.83 0.40
N PRO A 295 2.72 -9.44 -0.77
CA PRO A 295 1.50 -10.23 -0.94
C PRO A 295 1.75 -11.61 -0.33
N ARG A 296 1.03 -11.94 0.74
CA ARG A 296 0.67 -13.35 0.96
C ARG A 296 -0.05 -13.81 -0.31
N ALA A 297 0.19 -15.04 -0.75
CA ALA A 297 -0.52 -15.58 -1.91
C ALA A 297 -2.02 -15.51 -1.62
N THR A 298 -2.77 -14.80 -2.46
CA THR A 298 -4.23 -14.73 -2.34
C THR A 298 -4.85 -15.89 -3.11
N ARG A 299 -5.80 -16.59 -2.49
CA ARG A 299 -6.50 -17.70 -3.15
C ARG A 299 -7.48 -17.22 -4.22
N ALA A 300 -7.91 -15.96 -4.14
CA ALA A 300 -8.82 -15.36 -5.10
C ALA A 300 -8.18 -14.19 -5.87
N VAL A 301 -8.79 -13.82 -6.99
CA VAL A 301 -8.39 -12.64 -7.78
C VAL A 301 -8.96 -11.38 -7.13
N TRP A 302 -8.09 -10.43 -6.82
CA TRP A 302 -8.45 -9.11 -6.29
C TRP A 302 -8.12 -7.99 -7.26
N ARG A 303 -8.88 -6.89 -7.18
CA ARG A 303 -8.60 -5.69 -7.97
C ARG A 303 -7.28 -5.06 -7.53
N ASN A 304 -6.68 -4.28 -8.42
CA ASN A 304 -5.62 -3.36 -8.05
C ASN A 304 -6.25 -2.12 -7.39
N ALA A 305 -5.97 -1.94 -6.10
CA ALA A 305 -6.47 -0.82 -5.30
C ALA A 305 -5.47 0.36 -5.24
N TYR A 306 -4.31 0.26 -5.89
CA TYR A 306 -3.30 1.32 -5.85
C TYR A 306 -3.83 2.63 -6.44
N MET A 307 -3.69 3.71 -5.67
CA MET A 307 -4.19 5.06 -6.01
C MET A 307 -5.70 5.13 -6.31
N SER A 308 -6.49 4.15 -5.85
CA SER A 308 -7.93 4.09 -6.09
C SER A 308 -8.70 4.78 -4.97
N TRP A 309 -9.38 5.89 -5.28
CA TRP A 309 -10.26 6.59 -4.33
C TRP A 309 -11.48 5.75 -3.93
N PRO A 310 -12.21 5.07 -4.84
CA PRO A 310 -13.27 4.15 -4.44
C PRO A 310 -12.78 3.05 -3.49
N ALA A 311 -11.57 2.52 -3.68
CA ALA A 311 -11.00 1.52 -2.78
C ALA A 311 -10.75 2.06 -1.37
N GLN A 312 -10.31 3.33 -1.25
CA GLN A 312 -10.17 4.00 0.04
C GLN A 312 -11.51 4.12 0.76
N LEU A 313 -12.59 4.45 0.05
CA LEU A 313 -13.92 4.58 0.65
C LEU A 313 -14.46 3.22 1.13
N ASP A 314 -14.27 2.16 0.33
CA ASP A 314 -14.64 0.80 0.73
C ASP A 314 -13.83 0.34 1.97
N ALA A 315 -12.52 0.63 1.99
CA ALA A 315 -11.66 0.31 3.12
C ALA A 315 -12.05 1.10 4.39
N ASN A 316 -12.38 2.38 4.27
CA ASN A 316 -12.88 3.19 5.38
C ASN A 316 -14.15 2.58 5.98
N HIS A 317 -15.11 2.23 5.13
CA HIS A 317 -16.36 1.65 5.56
C HIS A 317 -16.14 0.29 6.23
N LEU A 318 -15.35 -0.59 5.62
CA LEU A 318 -15.01 -1.89 6.20
C LEU A 318 -14.35 -1.75 7.57
N VAL A 319 -13.32 -0.92 7.70
CA VAL A 319 -12.60 -0.70 8.96
C VAL A 319 -13.51 -0.15 10.05
N ALA A 320 -14.38 0.82 9.73
CA ALA A 320 -15.35 1.35 10.69
C ALA A 320 -16.30 0.26 11.19
N SER A 321 -16.82 -0.59 10.30
CA SER A 321 -17.69 -1.71 10.65
C SER A 321 -16.97 -2.78 11.49
N ILE A 322 -15.69 -3.06 11.21
CA ILE A 322 -14.88 -3.98 12.02
C ILE A 322 -14.66 -3.42 13.43
N VAL A 323 -14.33 -2.12 13.57
CA VAL A 323 -14.19 -1.46 14.88
C VAL A 323 -15.49 -1.57 15.67
N GLN A 324 -16.64 -1.29 15.03
CA GLN A 324 -17.94 -1.41 15.68
C GLN A 324 -18.19 -2.85 16.16
N ALA A 325 -17.87 -3.86 15.34
CA ALA A 325 -18.02 -5.25 15.71
C ALA A 325 -17.09 -5.66 16.86
N LEU A 326 -15.81 -5.25 16.83
CA LEU A 326 -14.86 -5.48 17.93
C LEU A 326 -15.35 -4.87 19.24
N ASN A 327 -15.81 -3.62 19.22
CA ASN A 327 -16.28 -2.91 20.41
C ASN A 327 -17.55 -3.57 20.98
N THR A 328 -18.47 -3.98 20.11
CA THR A 328 -19.70 -4.68 20.52
C THR A 328 -19.39 -6.03 21.18
N ARG A 329 -18.41 -6.77 20.66
CA ARG A 329 -18.06 -8.12 21.14
C ARG A 329 -17.25 -8.11 22.43
N SER A 330 -16.26 -7.22 22.51
CA SER A 330 -15.33 -7.14 23.64
C SER A 330 -15.85 -6.28 24.79
N GLY A 331 -16.80 -5.36 24.54
CA GLY A 331 -17.20 -4.33 25.49
C GLY A 331 -16.15 -3.23 25.70
N LEU A 332 -15.10 -3.21 24.88
CA LEU A 332 -14.03 -2.21 24.89
C LEU A 332 -14.28 -1.12 23.84
N ALA A 333 -13.52 -0.03 23.92
CA ALA A 333 -13.63 1.12 23.04
C ALA A 333 -12.38 1.27 22.17
N TYR A 334 -12.20 0.35 21.23
CA TYR A 334 -11.14 0.44 20.24
C TYR A 334 -11.42 1.55 19.21
N SER A 335 -10.35 2.19 18.76
CA SER A 335 -10.35 3.21 17.71
C SER A 335 -9.92 2.64 16.35
N ALA A 336 -10.22 3.37 15.28
CA ALA A 336 -9.71 3.05 13.95
C ALA A 336 -8.17 3.05 13.89
N ARG A 337 -7.47 3.91 14.67
CA ARG A 337 -6.00 3.94 14.73
C ARG A 337 -5.42 2.66 15.33
N GLN A 338 -6.07 2.13 16.36
CA GLN A 338 -5.67 0.88 17.00
C GLN A 338 -5.89 -0.31 16.06
N LEU A 339 -7.07 -0.41 15.44
CA LEU A 339 -7.31 -1.46 14.45
C LEU A 339 -6.34 -1.37 13.26
N GLU A 340 -6.11 -0.16 12.74
CA GLU A 340 -5.15 0.06 11.67
C GLU A 340 -3.74 -0.37 12.03
N ALA A 341 -3.29 -0.10 13.25
CA ALA A 341 -1.97 -0.52 13.73
C ALA A 341 -1.85 -2.05 13.73
N VAL A 342 -2.91 -2.76 14.15
CA VAL A 342 -2.97 -4.23 14.06
C VAL A 342 -2.94 -4.68 12.59
N LEU A 343 -3.83 -4.15 11.73
CA LEU A 343 -3.87 -4.49 10.30
C LEU A 343 -2.54 -4.20 9.59
N PHE A 344 -1.85 -3.14 9.97
CA PHE A 344 -0.52 -2.81 9.46
C PHE A 344 0.50 -3.89 9.82
N MET A 345 0.40 -4.46 11.01
CA MET A 345 1.24 -5.59 11.44
C MET A 345 0.82 -6.90 10.75
N GLU A 346 -0.48 -7.16 10.56
CA GLU A 346 -0.98 -8.32 9.83
C GLU A 346 -0.45 -8.41 8.40
N GLY A 347 -0.33 -7.26 7.72
CA GLY A 347 0.13 -7.19 6.34
C GLY A 347 1.65 -7.22 6.13
N TYR A 348 2.43 -7.65 7.14
CA TYR A 348 3.90 -7.70 7.05
C TYR A 348 4.48 -8.82 6.20
#